data_AF-A0A972D535-F1
#
_entry.id   AF-A0A972D535-F1
#
_cell.length_a   1.000
_cell.length_b   1.000
_cell.length_c   1.000
_cell.angle_alpha   90.00
_cell.angle_beta   90.00
_cell.angle_gamma   90.00
#
_symmetry.space_group_name_H-M   'P 1'
#
loop_
_entity.id
_entity.type
_entity.pdbx_description
1 polymer ?
#
loop_
_entity_poly.entity_id
_entity_poly.type
_entity_poly.pdbx_seq_one_letter_code
_entity_poly.pdbx_strand_id
1 'polypeptide(L)'
;MSRLSEKQLTILNGELQRGRKSTLTAYLLWLFLGTLGIHKFYLGKTAWGIVYLLLTVFGWSTGGAGLLLVLTGEMEAERMATVGLVLLALLGLFLLIDLFTIPRQIRKHEQQLKEKMLADFERQNYTA
;
A
#
# COMPACT_ATOMS: atom_id res chain seq x y z
N MET A 1 -21.47 -2.74 -26.87
CA MET A 1 -21.50 -1.86 -25.69
C MET A 1 -22.85 -2.06 -25.03
N SER A 2 -22.90 -2.81 -23.92
CA SER A 2 -24.13 -3.00 -23.16
C SER A 2 -24.63 -1.62 -22.69
N ARG A 3 -25.88 -1.27 -23.00
CA ARG A 3 -26.48 -0.04 -22.47
C ARG A 3 -26.96 -0.36 -21.06
N LEU A 4 -26.19 0.05 -20.06
CA LEU A 4 -26.66 0.03 -18.67
C LEU A 4 -27.95 0.84 -18.59
N SER A 5 -28.95 0.32 -17.87
CA SER A 5 -30.15 1.10 -17.57
C SER A 5 -29.80 2.30 -16.69
N GLU A 6 -30.62 3.37 -16.73
CA GLU A 6 -30.41 4.54 -15.87
C GLU A 6 -30.31 4.15 -14.38
N LYS A 7 -31.12 3.17 -13.96
CA LYS A 7 -31.07 2.62 -12.60
C LYS A 7 -29.70 2.00 -12.29
N GLN A 8 -29.14 1.20 -13.19
CA GLN A 8 -27.81 0.59 -13.02
C GLN A 8 -26.70 1.64 -12.98
N LEU A 9 -26.79 2.69 -13.81
CA LEU A 9 -25.81 3.78 -13.82
C LEU A 9 -25.80 4.56 -12.51
N THR A 10 -26.98 4.85 -11.96
CA THR A 10 -27.10 5.53 -10.65
C THR A 10 -26.52 4.67 -9.52
N ILE A 11 -26.78 3.36 -9.51
CA ILE A 11 -26.20 2.44 -8.53
C ILE A 11 -24.68 2.38 -8.68
N LEU A 12 -24.17 2.20 -9.91
CA LEU A 12 -22.74 2.17 -10.20
C LEU A 12 -22.02 3.42 -9.68
N ASN A 13 -22.54 4.59 -10.00
CA ASN A 13 -21.95 5.86 -9.56
C ASN A 13 -21.97 5.98 -8.02
N GLY A 14 -23.06 5.55 -7.37
CA GLY A 14 -23.14 5.52 -5.91
C GLY A 14 -22.08 4.61 -5.29
N GLU A 15 -21.90 3.41 -5.82
CA GLU A 15 -20.91 2.44 -5.35
C GLU A 15 -19.46 2.89 -5.61
N LEU A 16 -19.19 3.49 -6.77
CA LEU A 16 -17.88 4.07 -7.08
C LEU A 16 -17.51 5.20 -6.12
N GLN A 17 -18.45 6.08 -5.78
CA GLN A 17 -18.21 7.13 -4.78
C GLN A 17 -17.91 6.55 -3.39
N ARG A 18 -18.58 5.45 -3.00
CA ARG A 18 -18.35 4.77 -1.71
C ARG A 18 -17.04 4.01 -1.65
N GLY A 19 -16.64 3.34 -2.73
CA GLY A 19 -15.42 2.54 -2.79
C GLY A 19 -14.15 3.33 -3.12
N ARG A 20 -14.28 4.59 -3.53
CA ARG A 20 -13.16 5.48 -3.82
C ARG A 20 -12.27 5.70 -2.59
N LYS A 21 -10.96 5.53 -2.77
CA LYS A 21 -9.96 5.82 -1.73
C LYS A 21 -9.52 7.27 -1.78
N SER A 22 -9.31 7.89 -0.64
CA SER A 22 -8.87 9.27 -0.50
C SER A 22 -7.35 9.39 -0.64
N THR A 23 -6.91 10.25 -1.56
CA THR A 23 -5.49 10.57 -1.76
C THR A 23 -4.87 11.22 -0.53
N LEU A 24 -5.59 12.16 0.09
CA LEU A 24 -5.12 12.82 1.31
C LEU A 24 -4.93 11.81 2.43
N THR A 25 -5.91 10.92 2.65
CA THR A 25 -5.81 9.88 3.67
C THR A 25 -4.64 8.94 3.41
N ALA A 26 -4.42 8.54 2.15
CA ALA A 26 -3.27 7.71 1.81
C ALA A 26 -1.93 8.39 2.11
N TYR A 27 -1.79 9.69 1.86
CA TYR A 27 -0.59 10.45 2.22
C TYR A 27 -0.43 10.66 3.72
N LEU A 28 -1.52 10.87 4.47
CA LEU A 28 -1.45 10.94 5.94
C LEU A 28 -0.99 9.61 6.53
N LEU A 29 -1.53 8.49 6.06
CA LEU A 29 -1.09 7.16 6.47
C LEU A 29 0.37 6.90 6.10
N TRP A 30 0.81 7.36 4.92
CA TRP A 30 2.20 7.26 4.50
C TRP A 30 3.14 8.12 5.36
N LEU A 31 2.72 9.32 5.76
CA LEU A 31 3.56 10.22 6.55
C LEU A 31 3.76 9.71 7.99
N PHE A 32 2.67 9.30 8.65
CA PHE A 32 2.73 8.89 10.05
C PHE A 32 3.04 7.41 10.25
N LEU A 33 2.56 6.54 9.34
CA LEU A 33 2.64 5.08 9.48
C LEU A 33 3.21 4.42 8.22
N GLY A 34 4.00 5.17 7.44
CA GLY A 34 4.58 4.70 6.18
C GLY A 34 5.58 3.59 6.36
N THR A 35 6.47 3.69 7.35
CA THR A 35 7.44 2.63 7.66
C THR A 35 6.72 1.30 7.92
N LEU A 36 5.65 1.33 8.70
CA LEU A 36 4.76 0.19 8.95
C LEU A 36 3.97 -0.29 7.70
N GLY A 37 3.98 0.46 6.60
CA GLY A 37 3.29 0.08 5.37
C GLY A 37 1.77 0.22 5.40
N ILE A 38 1.20 0.97 6.35
CA ILE A 38 -0.26 1.04 6.55
C ILE A 38 -0.98 1.64 5.33
N HIS A 39 -0.35 2.57 4.63
CA HIS A 39 -0.86 3.11 3.37
C HIS A 39 -1.05 2.03 2.29
N LYS A 40 -0.27 0.95 2.29
CA LYS A 40 -0.46 -0.18 1.35
C LYS A 40 -1.70 -0.99 1.69
N PHE A 41 -1.97 -1.25 2.97
CA PHE A 41 -3.19 -1.93 3.39
C PHE A 41 -4.43 -1.10 3.07
N TYR A 42 -4.39 0.22 3.29
CA TYR A 42 -5.47 1.13 2.91
C TYR A 42 -5.81 1.09 1.42
N LEU A 43 -4.78 0.98 0.57
CA LEU A 43 -4.92 0.84 -0.89
C LEU A 43 -5.30 -0.58 -1.34
N GLY A 44 -5.58 -1.51 -0.43
CA GLY A 44 -5.94 -2.90 -0.73
C GLY A 44 -4.77 -3.76 -1.20
N LYS A 45 -3.52 -3.34 -0.94
CA LYS A 45 -2.29 -4.03 -1.33
C LYS A 45 -1.65 -4.76 -0.14
N THR A 46 -2.37 -5.73 0.42
CA THR A 46 -1.97 -6.45 1.64
C THR A 46 -0.58 -7.07 1.56
N ALA A 47 -0.24 -7.74 0.46
CA ALA A 47 1.09 -8.34 0.28
C ALA A 47 2.23 -7.31 0.41
N TRP A 48 2.06 -6.13 -0.19
CA TRP A 48 3.02 -5.05 -0.07
C TRP A 48 3.07 -4.45 1.34
N GLY A 49 1.93 -4.35 2.02
CA GLY A 49 1.89 -3.93 3.42
C GLY A 49 2.70 -4.88 4.32
N ILE A 50 2.58 -6.20 4.10
CA ILE A 50 3.37 -7.21 4.83
C ILE A 50 4.87 -7.04 4.54
N VAL A 51 5.27 -6.82 3.28
CA VAL A 51 6.69 -6.56 2.94
C VAL A 51 7.26 -5.38 3.74
N TYR A 52 6.50 -4.28 3.87
CA TYR A 52 6.94 -3.11 4.64
C TYR A 52 7.04 -3.40 6.14
N LEU A 53 6.08 -4.14 6.70
CA LEU A 53 6.13 -4.57 8.09
C LEU A 53 7.37 -5.43 8.36
N LEU A 54 7.67 -6.41 7.49
CA LEU A 54 8.85 -7.26 7.65
C LEU A 54 10.15 -6.45 7.52
N LEU A 55 10.26 -5.58 6.50
CA LEU A 55 11.42 -4.69 6.35
C LEU A 55 11.61 -3.78 7.57
N THR A 56 10.52 -3.27 8.15
CA THR A 56 10.60 -2.44 9.36
C THR A 56 11.04 -3.24 10.56
N VAL A 57 10.41 -4.39 10.83
CA VAL A 57 10.74 -5.22 12.00
C VAL A 57 12.17 -5.73 11.90
N PHE A 58 12.56 -6.35 10.78
CA PHE A 58 13.91 -6.88 10.63
C PHE A 58 14.96 -5.77 10.52
N GLY A 59 14.66 -4.67 9.81
CA GLY A 59 15.56 -3.54 9.65
C GLY A 59 15.86 -2.85 10.99
N TRP A 60 14.85 -2.58 11.81
CA TRP A 60 15.08 -2.00 13.15
C TRP A 60 15.66 -3.00 14.14
N SER A 61 15.27 -4.27 14.08
CA SER A 61 15.82 -5.29 14.99
C SER A 61 17.30 -5.53 14.75
N THR A 62 17.73 -5.63 13.48
CA THR A 62 19.15 -5.88 13.15
C THR A 62 19.97 -4.60 13.09
N GLY A 63 19.42 -3.53 12.52
CA GLY A 63 20.11 -2.26 12.32
C GLY A 63 20.13 -1.40 13.57
N GLY A 64 18.99 -1.26 14.24
CA GLY A 64 18.88 -0.50 15.48
C GLY A 64 19.62 -1.17 16.64
N ALA A 65 19.37 -2.47 16.87
CA ALA A 65 20.11 -3.20 17.89
C ALA A 65 21.59 -3.36 17.54
N GLY A 66 21.90 -3.66 16.27
CA GLY A 66 23.29 -3.74 15.80
C GLY A 66 24.05 -2.43 16.02
N LEU A 67 23.46 -1.29 15.63
CA LEU A 67 24.07 0.02 15.86
C LEU A 67 24.28 0.31 17.35
N LEU A 68 23.31 -0.03 18.19
CA LEU A 68 23.44 0.12 19.65
C LEU A 68 24.62 -0.70 20.19
N LEU A 69 24.76 -1.96 19.78
CA LEU A 69 25.86 -2.83 20.21
C LEU A 69 27.22 -2.40 19.65
N VAL A 70 27.26 -1.83 18.44
CA VAL A 70 28.50 -1.25 17.89
C VAL A 70 29.03 -0.14 18.81
N LEU A 71 28.13 0.69 19.36
CA LEU A 71 28.52 1.74 20.30
C LEU A 71 29.02 1.21 21.64
N THR A 72 28.71 -0.04 22.01
CA THR A 72 29.23 -0.70 23.22
C THR A 72 30.56 -1.43 22.98
N GLY A 73 31.10 -1.40 21.76
CA GLY A 73 32.41 -1.98 21.42
C GLY A 73 32.39 -3.45 21.01
N GLU A 74 31.22 -4.01 20.70
CA GLU A 74 31.10 -5.41 20.25
C GLU A 74 31.48 -5.54 18.76
N MET A 75 32.59 -6.23 18.47
CA MET A 75 33.13 -6.34 17.10
C MET A 75 32.23 -7.13 16.12
N GLU A 76 31.46 -8.09 16.61
CA GLU A 76 30.53 -8.86 15.76
C GLU A 76 29.27 -8.07 15.39
N ALA A 77 29.00 -6.95 16.08
CA ALA A 77 27.79 -6.14 15.88
C ALA A 77 27.84 -5.30 14.59
N GLU A 78 29.03 -5.03 14.05
CA GLU A 78 29.21 -4.20 12.84
C GLU A 78 28.52 -4.82 11.62
N ARG A 79 28.65 -6.14 11.45
CA ARG A 79 28.02 -6.88 10.34
C ARG A 79 26.50 -6.82 10.45
N MET A 80 25.98 -7.02 11.66
CA MET A 80 24.54 -7.01 11.93
C MET A 80 23.92 -5.63 11.71
N ALA A 81 24.62 -4.58 12.16
CA ALA A 81 24.24 -3.18 11.93
C ALA A 81 24.18 -2.86 10.42
N THR A 82 25.20 -3.27 9.67
CA THR A 82 25.28 -3.06 8.21
C THR A 82 24.09 -3.69 7.49
N VAL A 83 23.76 -4.94 7.81
CA VAL A 83 22.60 -5.63 7.21
C VAL A 83 21.31 -4.87 7.48
N GLY A 84 21.08 -4.46 8.73
CA GLY A 84 19.88 -3.71 9.07
C GLY A 84 19.79 -2.35 8.40
N LEU A 85 20.92 -1.63 8.27
CA LEU A 85 20.97 -0.37 7.53
C LEU A 85 20.62 -0.55 6.05
N VAL A 86 21.07 -1.64 5.41
CA VAL A 86 20.67 -1.96 4.03
C VAL A 86 19.16 -2.19 3.94
N LEU A 87 18.57 -2.94 4.86
CA LEU A 87 17.11 -3.16 4.89
C LEU A 87 16.32 -1.86 5.09
N LEU A 88 16.78 -0.99 5.99
CA LEU A 88 16.17 0.31 6.24
C LEU A 88 16.34 1.27 5.06
N ALA A 89 17.48 1.21 4.36
CA ALA A 89 17.71 1.99 3.13
C ALA A 89 16.76 1.55 2.01
N LEU A 90 16.54 0.23 1.84
CA LEU A 90 15.55 -0.30 0.90
C LEU A 90 14.12 0.15 1.26
N LEU A 91 13.75 0.09 2.54
CA LEU A 91 12.47 0.61 3.02
C LEU A 91 12.32 2.11 2.72
N GLY A 92 13.38 2.90 2.95
CA GLY A 92 13.43 4.32 2.63
C GLY A 92 13.23 4.58 1.13
N LEU A 93 13.91 3.83 0.27
CA LEU A 93 13.73 3.92 -1.18
C LEU A 93 12.28 3.61 -1.60
N PHE A 94 11.70 2.57 -1.03
CA PHE A 94 10.31 2.20 -1.27
C PHE A 94 9.33 3.30 -0.82
N LEU A 95 9.57 3.95 0.32
CA LEU A 95 8.79 5.09 0.78
C LEU A 95 8.90 6.30 -0.16
N LEU A 96 10.10 6.58 -0.67
CA LEU A 96 10.30 7.64 -1.66
C LEU A 96 9.57 7.37 -2.97
N ILE A 97 9.61 6.12 -3.46
CA ILE A 97 8.87 5.71 -4.66
C ILE A 97 7.36 5.88 -4.45
N ASP A 98 6.86 5.57 -3.26
CA ASP A 98 5.45 5.72 -2.91
C ASP A 98 4.93 7.15 -2.99
N LEU A 99 5.76 8.14 -2.67
CA LEU A 99 5.39 9.55 -2.78
C LEU A 99 4.82 9.87 -4.18
N PHE A 100 5.41 9.28 -5.22
CA PHE A 100 4.99 9.45 -6.61
C PHE A 100 3.98 8.40 -7.08
N THR A 101 3.97 7.21 -6.48
CA THR A 101 3.07 6.13 -6.93
C THR A 101 1.71 6.14 -6.25
N ILE A 102 1.52 6.69 -5.05
CA ILE A 102 0.21 6.71 -4.35
C ILE A 102 -0.94 7.22 -5.25
N PRO A 103 -0.83 8.35 -5.97
CA PRO A 103 -1.91 8.82 -6.84
C PRO A 103 -2.21 7.83 -7.98
N ARG A 104 -1.17 7.19 -8.54
CA ARG A 104 -1.34 6.16 -9.57
C ARG A 104 -2.03 4.91 -9.01
N GLN A 105 -1.71 4.52 -7.78
CA GLN A 105 -2.28 3.35 -7.11
C GLN A 105 -3.78 3.53 -6.84
N ILE A 106 -4.21 4.73 -6.44
CA ILE A 106 -5.62 5.04 -6.18
C ILE A 106 -6.44 4.98 -7.48
N ARG A 107 -5.97 5.63 -8.56
CA ARG A 107 -6.66 5.59 -9.85
C ARG A 107 -6.83 4.16 -10.38
N LYS A 108 -5.83 3.30 -10.19
CA LYS A 108 -5.92 1.89 -10.57
C LYS A 108 -6.98 1.15 -9.76
N HIS A 109 -7.10 1.43 -8.47
CA HIS A 109 -8.12 0.81 -7.60
C HIS A 109 -9.53 1.23 -8.02
N GLU A 110 -9.75 2.52 -8.31
CA GLU A 110 -11.03 3.03 -8.82
C GLU A 110 -11.42 2.37 -10.14
N GLN A 111 -10.48 2.23 -11.07
CA GLN A 111 -10.71 1.54 -12.34
C GLN A 111 -11.10 0.07 -12.14
N GLN A 112 -10.38 -0.65 -11.28
CA GLN A 112 -10.69 -2.05 -10.99
C GLN A 112 -12.07 -2.22 -10.34
N LEU A 113 -12.46 -1.29 -9.47
CA LEU A 113 -13.79 -1.30 -8.87
C LEU A 113 -14.88 -1.09 -9.93
N LYS A 114 -14.67 -0.12 -10.82
CA LYS A 114 -15.56 0.15 -11.96
C LYS A 114 -15.71 -1.05 -12.86
N GLU A 115 -14.60 -1.66 -13.28
CA GLU A 115 -14.60 -2.83 -14.17
C GLU A 115 -15.34 -4.02 -13.55
N LYS A 116 -15.11 -4.31 -12.27
CA LYS A 116 -15.82 -5.39 -11.56
C LYS A 116 -17.33 -5.15 -11.51
N MET A 117 -17.77 -3.94 -11.16
CA MET A 117 -19.19 -3.61 -11.09
C MET A 117 -19.85 -3.66 -12.47
N LEU A 118 -19.17 -3.21 -13.52
CA LEU A 118 -19.66 -3.31 -14.90
C LEU A 118 -19.86 -4.78 -15.29
N ALA A 119 -18.88 -5.64 -15.00
CA ALA A 119 -18.99 -7.07 -15.27
C ALA A 119 -20.14 -7.73 -14.49
N ASP A 120 -20.37 -7.32 -13.24
CA ASP A 120 -21.48 -7.81 -12.42
C ASP A 120 -22.84 -7.40 -12.98
N PHE A 121 -22.99 -6.16 -13.46
CA PHE A 121 -24.22 -5.71 -14.12
C PHE A 121 -24.47 -6.43 -15.45
N GLU A 122 -23.43 -6.64 -16.26
CA GLU A 122 -23.54 -7.39 -17.52
C GLU A 122 -24.00 -8.84 -17.28
N ARG A 123 -23.46 -9.49 -16.24
CA ARG A 123 -23.90 -10.83 -15.83
C ARG A 123 -25.38 -10.84 -15.42
N GLN A 124 -25.81 -9.89 -14.60
CA GLN A 124 -27.21 -9.79 -14.17
C GLN A 124 -28.17 -9.55 -15.34
N ASN A 125 -27.74 -8.78 -16.33
CA ASN A 125 -28.55 -8.45 -17.50
C ASN A 125 -28.66 -9.61 -18.52
N TYR A 126 -27.81 -10.63 -18.41
CA TYR A 126 -27.90 -11.87 -19.22
C TYR A 126 -28.74 -12.96 -18.53
N THR A 127 -28.89 -12.89 -17.21
CA THR A 127 -29.69 -13.85 -16.42
C THR A 127 -31.17 -13.45 -16.27
N ALA A 128 -31.55 -12.26 -16.74
CA ALA A 128 -32.92 -11.73 -16.72
C ALA A 128 -33.55 -11.84 -18.11
#